data_AF-A0A3D5K2U9-F1
#
_entry.id   AF-A0A3D5K2U9-F1
#
_cell.length_a   1.000
_cell.length_b   1.000
_cell.length_c   1.000
_cell.angle_alpha   90.00
_cell.angle_beta   90.00
_cell.angle_gamma   90.00
#
_symmetry.space_group_name_H-M   'P 1'
#
loop_
_entity.id
_entity.type
_entity.pdbx_description
1 polymer ?
#
loop_
_entity_poly.entity_id
_entity_poly.type
_entity_poly.pdbx_seq_one_letter_code
_entity_poly.pdbx_strand_id
1 'polypeptide(L)'
;MIDHLVRTSVLVNKDVGVELLTESEYRCAAGRLIAEFGPEAVHDAFSQVAEPDLFDSVIAGWSEAMLRCGDFRKWAASFLVEEVEATLDVELGPEFFDCLVEELPEDAAHALVDEQVFHTYANPLYDKTLRWVNFGVHVPLNFCAPEIAPVLGALKAAKGSGS
;
A
#
# COMPACT_ATOMS: atom_id res chain seq x y z
N MET A 1 14.10 -16.02 14.57
CA MET A 1 14.38 -14.93 13.61
C MET A 1 13.11 -14.48 12.91
N ILE A 2 12.41 -15.35 12.17
CA ILE A 2 11.12 -15.04 11.54
C ILE A 2 10.14 -14.38 12.52
N ASP A 3 9.89 -14.99 13.68
CA ASP A 3 8.93 -14.42 14.65
C ASP A 3 9.34 -13.05 15.19
N HIS A 4 10.64 -12.76 15.23
CA HIS A 4 11.13 -11.44 15.65
C HIS A 4 10.89 -10.37 14.58
N LEU A 5 11.15 -10.70 13.31
CA LEU A 5 10.84 -9.81 12.18
C LEU A 5 9.34 -9.56 12.09
N VAL A 6 8.53 -10.62 12.14
CA VAL A 6 7.07 -10.53 12.10
C VAL A 6 6.54 -9.64 13.23
N ARG A 7 7.00 -9.86 14.47
CA ARG A 7 6.58 -9.03 15.61
C ARG A 7 6.95 -7.56 15.42
N THR A 8 8.14 -7.28 14.91
CA THR A 8 8.62 -5.91 14.68
C THR A 8 7.79 -5.23 13.59
N SER A 9 7.52 -5.91 12.49
CA SER A 9 6.69 -5.37 11.39
C SER A 9 5.24 -5.13 11.83
N VAL A 10 4.66 -6.01 12.64
CA VAL A 10 3.31 -5.80 13.21
C VAL A 10 3.28 -4.61 14.18
N LEU A 11 4.38 -4.30 14.87
CA LEU A 11 4.46 -3.09 15.69
C LEU A 11 4.49 -1.83 14.81
N VAL A 12 5.21 -1.86 13.69
CA VAL A 12 5.23 -0.74 12.73
C VAL A 12 3.81 -0.44 12.24
N ASN A 13 3.00 -1.45 11.87
CA ASN A 13 1.60 -1.24 11.51
C ASN A 13 0.80 -0.47 12.57
N LYS A 14 1.01 -0.80 13.86
CA LYS A 14 0.33 -0.14 14.97
C LYS A 14 0.78 1.30 15.15
N ASP A 15 2.07 1.54 15.00
CA ASP A 15 2.66 2.88 15.16
C ASP A 15 2.25 3.82 14.03
N VAL A 16 2.15 3.32 12.79
CA VAL A 16 1.69 4.11 11.63
C VAL A 16 0.16 4.17 11.51
N GLY A 17 -0.57 3.40 12.32
CA GLY A 17 -2.03 3.34 12.29
C GLY A 17 -2.62 2.65 11.05
N VAL A 18 -1.80 1.94 10.28
CA VAL A 18 -2.19 1.31 9.02
C VAL A 18 -1.77 -0.17 9.03
N GLU A 19 -2.70 -1.07 8.74
CA GLU A 19 -2.39 -2.49 8.52
C GLU A 19 -1.87 -2.68 7.08
N LEU A 20 -0.55 -2.67 6.89
CA LEU A 20 0.07 -2.98 5.59
C LEU A 20 -0.11 -4.46 5.24
N LEU A 21 0.36 -5.34 6.12
CA LEU A 21 0.22 -6.80 6.03
C LEU A 21 -0.26 -7.38 7.36
N THR A 22 -0.98 -8.49 7.31
CA THR A 22 -1.29 -9.35 8.46
C THR A 22 -0.06 -10.09 8.97
N GLU A 23 -0.14 -10.66 10.18
CA GLU A 23 0.95 -11.47 10.75
C GLU A 23 1.33 -12.66 9.85
N SER A 24 0.35 -13.33 9.23
CA SER A 24 0.59 -14.44 8.31
C SER A 24 1.34 -14.02 7.05
N GLU A 25 1.01 -12.85 6.52
CA GLU A 25 1.64 -12.33 5.29
C GLU A 25 3.05 -11.83 5.60
N TYR A 26 3.27 -11.20 6.75
CA TYR A 26 4.63 -10.90 7.22
C TYR A 26 5.46 -12.16 7.44
N ARG A 27 4.85 -13.24 7.94
CA ARG A 27 5.54 -14.52 8.11
C ARG A 27 5.91 -15.13 6.75
N CYS A 28 5.04 -15.01 5.74
CA CYS A 28 5.35 -15.37 4.35
C CYS A 28 6.53 -14.56 3.81
N ALA A 29 6.47 -13.23 3.95
CA ALA A 29 7.53 -12.34 3.46
C ALA A 29 8.87 -12.63 4.15
N ALA A 30 8.86 -12.82 5.48
CA ALA A 30 10.08 -13.08 6.25
C ALA A 30 10.69 -14.44 5.88
N GLY A 31 9.85 -15.44 5.62
CA GLY A 31 10.29 -16.74 5.12
C GLY A 31 10.97 -16.64 3.75
N ARG A 32 10.41 -15.85 2.82
CA ARG A 32 11.01 -15.59 1.49
C ARG A 32 12.35 -14.88 1.61
N LEU A 33 12.41 -13.80 2.39
CA LEU A 33 13.63 -13.02 2.57
C LEU A 33 14.78 -13.86 3.13
N ILE A 34 14.51 -14.67 4.16
CA ILE A 34 15.51 -15.57 4.75
C ILE A 34 15.92 -16.67 3.78
N ALA A 35 15.01 -17.17 2.94
CA ALA A 35 15.36 -18.17 1.93
C ALA A 35 16.29 -17.60 0.86
N GLU A 36 16.20 -16.30 0.55
CA GLU A 36 17.01 -15.62 -0.45
C GLU A 36 18.38 -15.20 0.08
N PHE A 37 18.42 -14.49 1.21
CA PHE A 37 19.66 -13.89 1.74
C PHE A 37 20.33 -14.74 2.83
N GLY A 38 19.61 -15.71 3.39
CA GLY A 38 20.04 -16.45 4.58
C GLY A 38 19.78 -15.67 5.88
N PRO A 39 19.70 -16.38 7.02
CA PRO A 39 19.32 -15.76 8.29
C PRO A 39 20.33 -14.72 8.79
N GLU A 40 21.64 -14.97 8.63
CA GLU A 40 22.68 -14.05 9.14
C GLU A 40 22.66 -12.70 8.43
N ALA A 41 22.62 -12.69 7.10
CA ALA A 41 22.54 -11.45 6.31
C ALA A 41 21.28 -10.63 6.63
N VAL A 42 20.13 -11.29 6.79
CA VAL A 42 18.89 -10.62 7.19
C VAL A 42 19.02 -10.03 8.60
N HIS A 43 19.59 -10.77 9.54
CA HIS A 43 19.82 -10.25 10.88
C HIS A 43 20.73 -9.02 10.90
N ASP A 44 21.84 -9.08 10.18
CA ASP A 44 22.83 -8.00 10.13
C ASP A 44 22.23 -6.73 9.52
N ALA A 45 21.43 -6.86 8.45
CA ALA A 45 20.74 -5.74 7.83
C ALA A 45 19.71 -5.09 8.77
N PHE A 46 18.81 -5.87 9.37
CA PHE A 46 17.79 -5.33 10.28
C PHE A 46 18.37 -4.83 11.61
N SER A 47 19.56 -5.29 12.00
CA SER A 47 20.31 -4.78 13.15
C SER A 47 21.19 -3.57 12.80
N GLN A 48 21.18 -3.12 11.54
CA GLN A 48 21.95 -1.97 11.03
C GLN A 48 23.47 -2.13 11.20
N VAL A 49 23.96 -3.37 11.10
CA VAL A 49 25.40 -3.71 11.17
C VAL A 49 25.95 -4.27 9.86
N ALA A 50 25.09 -4.50 8.87
CA ALA A 50 25.49 -4.88 7.52
C ALA A 50 26.21 -3.73 6.80
N GLU A 51 27.12 -4.09 5.90
CA GLU A 51 27.67 -3.15 4.92
C GLU A 51 26.56 -2.56 4.03
N PRO A 52 26.71 -1.32 3.52
CA PRO A 52 25.65 -0.61 2.81
C PRO A 52 25.02 -1.41 1.65
N ASP A 53 25.84 -2.04 0.80
CA ASP A 53 25.35 -2.81 -0.35
C ASP A 53 24.47 -4.00 0.06
N LEU A 54 24.82 -4.65 1.18
CA LEU A 54 24.05 -5.77 1.72
C LEU A 54 22.75 -5.27 2.35
N PHE A 55 22.82 -4.17 3.10
CA PHE A 55 21.64 -3.53 3.68
C PHE A 55 20.63 -3.17 2.59
N ASP A 56 21.06 -2.45 1.55
CA ASP A 56 20.18 -2.02 0.44
C ASP A 56 19.54 -3.21 -0.28
N SER A 57 20.33 -4.27 -0.52
CA SER A 57 19.83 -5.49 -1.17
C SER A 57 18.77 -6.21 -0.32
N VAL A 58 19.00 -6.33 0.99
CA VAL A 58 18.04 -6.97 1.91
C VAL A 58 16.76 -6.13 2.06
N ILE A 59 16.86 -4.80 2.08
CA ILE A 59 15.68 -3.92 2.14
C ILE A 59 14.88 -4.00 0.84
N ALA A 60 15.54 -4.02 -0.33
CA ALA A 60 14.86 -4.22 -1.60
C ALA A 60 14.15 -5.58 -1.67
N GLY A 61 14.84 -6.65 -1.26
CA GLY A 61 14.26 -7.99 -1.15
C GLY A 61 13.09 -8.06 -0.16
N TRP A 62 13.13 -7.28 0.92
CA TRP A 62 12.02 -7.20 1.88
C TRP A 62 10.77 -6.59 1.26
N SER A 63 10.92 -5.49 0.51
CA SER A 63 9.83 -4.87 -0.25
C SER A 63 9.22 -5.84 -1.27
N GLU A 64 10.06 -6.53 -2.05
CA GLU A 64 9.58 -7.53 -3.01
C GLU A 64 8.87 -8.71 -2.33
N ALA A 65 9.41 -9.20 -1.21
CA ALA A 65 8.80 -10.28 -0.44
C ALA A 65 7.43 -9.89 0.13
N MET A 66 7.28 -8.65 0.59
CA MET A 66 5.98 -8.12 1.02
C MET A 66 5.00 -8.03 -0.15
N LEU A 67 5.42 -7.48 -1.30
CA LEU A 67 4.57 -7.41 -2.50
C LEU A 67 4.06 -8.78 -2.94
N ARG A 68 4.92 -9.80 -2.88
CA ARG A 68 4.56 -11.18 -3.27
C ARG A 68 3.68 -11.93 -2.26
N CYS A 69 3.59 -11.45 -1.02
CA CYS A 69 2.91 -12.16 0.07
C CYS A 69 1.69 -11.41 0.61
N GLY A 70 1.56 -10.11 0.37
CA GLY A 70 0.51 -9.28 0.93
C GLY A 70 -0.73 -9.19 0.04
N ASP A 71 -1.90 -9.31 0.66
CA ASP A 71 -3.15 -8.78 0.12
C ASP A 71 -3.32 -7.33 0.58
N PHE A 72 -3.05 -6.41 -0.34
CA PHE A 72 -3.07 -4.99 -0.03
C PHE A 72 -4.43 -4.33 -0.24
N ARG A 73 -5.51 -5.07 -0.53
CA ARG A 73 -6.83 -4.46 -0.79
C ARG A 73 -7.32 -3.63 0.39
N LYS A 74 -7.07 -4.09 1.62
CA LYS A 74 -7.38 -3.30 2.83
C LYS A 74 -6.60 -2.00 2.91
N TRP A 75 -5.29 -2.06 2.71
CA TRP A 75 -4.44 -0.88 2.70
C TRP A 75 -4.87 0.10 1.60
N ALA A 76 -5.10 -0.41 0.39
CA ALA A 76 -5.52 0.37 -0.76
C ALA A 76 -6.89 1.02 -0.53
N ALA A 77 -7.83 0.29 0.08
CA ALA A 77 -9.13 0.83 0.47
C ALA A 77 -8.97 1.95 1.51
N SER A 78 -8.16 1.77 2.56
CA SER A 78 -7.89 2.82 3.56
C SER A 78 -7.33 4.09 2.92
N PHE A 79 -6.32 3.94 2.05
CA PHE A 79 -5.73 5.06 1.32
C PHE A 79 -6.77 5.77 0.44
N LEU A 80 -7.60 5.02 -0.28
CA LEU A 80 -8.64 5.60 -1.15
C LEU A 80 -9.74 6.29 -0.34
N VAL A 81 -10.14 5.77 0.82
CA VAL A 81 -11.10 6.42 1.72
C VAL A 81 -10.56 7.78 2.16
N GLU A 82 -9.34 7.82 2.72
CA GLU A 82 -8.72 9.07 3.18
C GLU A 82 -8.63 10.11 2.07
N GLU A 83 -8.23 9.68 0.86
CA GLU A 83 -8.14 10.58 -0.30
C GLU A 83 -9.50 11.11 -0.75
N VAL A 84 -10.56 10.30 -0.74
CA VAL A 84 -11.92 10.75 -1.10
C VAL A 84 -12.48 11.70 -0.05
N GLU A 85 -12.38 11.34 1.23
CA GLU A 85 -12.82 12.17 2.36
C GLU A 85 -12.15 13.54 2.33
N ALA A 86 -10.83 13.58 2.15
CA ALA A 86 -10.08 14.82 2.05
C ALA A 86 -10.44 15.66 0.81
N THR A 87 -10.70 15.01 -0.32
CA THR A 87 -11.02 15.71 -1.58
C THR A 87 -12.41 16.33 -1.57
N LEU A 88 -13.37 15.64 -0.96
CA LEU A 88 -14.77 16.02 -0.99
C LEU A 88 -15.24 16.69 0.31
N ASP A 89 -14.40 16.70 1.34
CA ASP A 89 -14.72 17.18 2.69
C ASP A 89 -15.95 16.44 3.25
N VAL A 90 -15.89 15.10 3.19
CA VAL A 90 -16.95 14.19 3.66
C VAL A 90 -16.37 13.15 4.61
N GLU A 91 -17.23 12.51 5.42
CA GLU A 91 -16.89 11.31 6.18
C GLU A 91 -17.60 10.11 5.53
N LEU A 92 -16.84 9.06 5.22
CA LEU A 92 -17.32 7.83 4.61
C LEU A 92 -17.49 6.75 5.68
N GLY A 93 -18.63 6.07 5.63
CA GLY A 93 -18.95 5.03 6.60
C GLY A 93 -18.14 3.74 6.39
N PRO A 94 -18.14 2.83 7.38
CA PRO A 94 -17.45 1.54 7.28
C PRO A 94 -17.99 0.66 6.13
N GLU A 95 -19.27 0.81 5.76
CA GLU A 95 -19.87 0.08 4.63
C GLU A 95 -19.19 0.40 3.29
N PHE A 96 -18.73 1.66 3.13
CA PHE A 96 -18.01 2.08 1.93
C PHE A 96 -16.62 1.45 1.87
N PHE A 97 -15.92 1.43 3.02
CA PHE A 97 -14.62 0.76 3.15
C PHE A 97 -14.74 -0.74 2.84
N ASP A 98 -15.70 -1.43 3.44
CA ASP A 98 -15.90 -2.86 3.23
C ASP A 98 -16.18 -3.18 1.75
N CYS A 99 -17.04 -2.39 1.10
CA CYS A 99 -17.31 -2.52 -0.34
C CYS A 99 -16.06 -2.29 -1.19
N LEU A 100 -15.23 -1.29 -0.86
CA LEU A 100 -13.97 -1.08 -1.57
C LEU A 100 -13.03 -2.27 -1.43
N VAL A 101 -12.89 -2.85 -0.23
CA VAL A 101 -12.03 -4.03 -0.02
C VAL A 101 -12.49 -5.22 -0.86
N GLU A 102 -13.81 -5.44 -0.96
CA GLU A 102 -14.39 -6.54 -1.74
C GLU A 102 -14.21 -6.35 -3.24
N GLU A 103 -14.43 -5.14 -3.74
CA GLU A 103 -14.49 -4.85 -5.17
C GLU A 103 -13.15 -4.41 -5.77
N LEU A 104 -12.15 -4.06 -4.95
CA LEU A 104 -10.81 -3.74 -5.44
C LEU A 104 -10.15 -4.99 -6.04
N PRO A 105 -9.75 -4.94 -7.33
CA PRO A 105 -8.93 -5.99 -7.91
C PRO A 105 -7.58 -6.07 -7.18
N GLU A 106 -7.11 -7.29 -6.91
CA GLU A 106 -5.84 -7.53 -6.20
C GLU A 106 -4.64 -6.90 -6.94
N ASP A 107 -4.61 -7.00 -8.28
CA ASP A 107 -3.58 -6.41 -9.13
C ASP A 107 -3.57 -4.88 -9.08
N ALA A 108 -4.75 -4.25 -9.00
CA ALA A 108 -4.86 -2.81 -8.82
C ALA A 108 -4.38 -2.36 -7.43
N ALA A 109 -4.73 -3.10 -6.38
CA ALA A 109 -4.24 -2.83 -5.03
C ALA A 109 -2.72 -2.99 -4.94
N HIS A 110 -2.17 -4.05 -5.54
CA HIS A 110 -0.73 -4.28 -5.65
C HIS A 110 -0.02 -3.11 -6.35
N ALA A 111 -0.51 -2.69 -7.52
CA ALA A 111 0.08 -1.59 -8.27
C ALA A 111 0.06 -0.27 -7.49
N LEU A 112 -1.01 -0.01 -6.72
CA LEU A 112 -1.12 1.19 -5.90
C LEU A 112 -0.08 1.19 -4.76
N VAL A 113 0.09 0.07 -4.06
CA VAL A 113 1.05 -0.03 -2.94
C VAL A 113 2.48 0.04 -3.45
N ASP A 114 2.77 -0.67 -4.53
CA ASP A 114 4.07 -0.64 -5.17
C ASP A 114 4.45 0.80 -5.52
N GLU A 115 3.54 1.55 -6.13
CA GLU A 115 3.76 2.95 -6.45
C GLU A 115 3.93 3.84 -5.19
N GLN A 116 2.98 3.80 -4.26
CA GLN A 116 2.86 4.76 -3.17
C GLN A 116 3.79 4.47 -1.99
N VAL A 117 4.16 3.21 -1.77
CA VAL A 117 4.96 2.79 -0.60
C VAL A 117 6.35 2.37 -1.03
N PHE A 118 6.47 1.51 -2.04
CA PHE A 118 7.75 0.87 -2.38
C PHE A 118 8.58 1.66 -3.41
N HIS A 119 7.94 2.32 -4.37
CA HIS A 119 8.60 3.21 -5.33
C HIS A 119 8.82 4.63 -4.77
N THR A 120 7.96 5.13 -3.88
CA THR A 120 8.01 6.52 -3.35
C THR A 120 9.10 6.75 -2.29
N TYR A 121 9.91 5.74 -1.94
CA TYR A 121 11.20 5.99 -1.27
C TYR A 121 12.18 6.83 -2.13
N ALA A 122 11.83 7.13 -3.39
CA ALA A 122 12.33 8.28 -4.14
C ALA A 122 11.28 9.40 -4.24
N ASN A 123 11.39 10.41 -3.35
CA ASN A 123 10.81 11.76 -3.43
C ASN A 123 9.44 12.02 -2.73
N PRO A 124 9.43 12.42 -1.44
CA PRO A 124 8.23 12.68 -0.64
C PRO A 124 7.46 13.99 -0.96
N LEU A 125 7.80 14.73 -2.02
CA LEU A 125 7.32 16.12 -2.19
C LEU A 125 6.76 16.46 -3.58
N TYR A 126 6.50 15.49 -4.45
CA TYR A 126 5.87 15.78 -5.74
C TYR A 126 4.52 15.08 -5.92
N ASP A 127 3.50 15.91 -5.82
CA ASP A 127 2.24 15.80 -6.55
C ASP A 127 1.24 14.75 -6.02
N LYS A 128 0.68 15.02 -4.82
CA LYS A 128 -0.54 14.39 -4.28
C LYS A 128 -1.82 14.71 -5.08
N THR A 129 -1.68 15.22 -6.31
CA THR A 129 -2.81 15.65 -7.11
C THR A 129 -3.45 14.45 -7.81
N LEU A 130 -4.18 13.63 -7.04
CA LEU A 130 -5.21 12.72 -7.52
C LEU A 130 -4.75 11.86 -8.73
N ARG A 131 -3.98 10.78 -8.48
CA ARG A 131 -3.61 9.75 -9.48
C ARG A 131 -4.77 8.81 -9.89
N TRP A 132 -6.02 9.20 -9.62
CA TRP A 132 -7.25 8.52 -10.04
C TRP A 132 -7.37 8.28 -11.56
N VAL A 133 -6.52 8.90 -12.37
CA VAL A 133 -6.64 8.94 -13.83
C VAL A 133 -5.85 7.84 -14.53
N ASN A 134 -4.80 7.27 -13.93
CA ASN A 134 -3.90 6.33 -14.62
C ASN A 134 -4.02 4.87 -14.22
N PHE A 135 -4.70 4.53 -13.12
CA PHE A 135 -4.71 3.16 -12.64
C PHE A 135 -5.71 2.22 -13.34
N GLY A 136 -6.52 2.69 -14.29
CA GLY A 136 -7.53 1.83 -14.93
C GLY A 136 -8.55 1.25 -13.93
N VAL A 137 -8.50 1.68 -12.66
CA VAL A 137 -9.53 1.49 -11.64
C VAL A 137 -10.70 2.34 -12.11
N HIS A 138 -11.48 1.78 -13.03
CA HIS A 138 -12.82 2.23 -13.39
C HIS A 138 -13.72 1.96 -12.18
N VAL A 139 -13.49 2.77 -11.16
CA VAL A 139 -13.69 2.48 -9.74
C VAL A 139 -15.03 1.82 -9.42
N PRO A 140 -15.03 0.85 -8.46
CA PRO A 140 -16.22 0.40 -7.76
C PRO A 140 -17.04 1.53 -7.13
N LEU A 141 -16.62 2.81 -7.17
CA LEU A 141 -17.40 3.95 -6.68
C LEU A 141 -18.81 4.02 -7.28
N ASN A 142 -18.99 3.66 -8.55
CA ASN A 142 -20.33 3.55 -9.14
C ASN A 142 -21.22 2.50 -8.44
N PHE A 143 -20.61 1.57 -7.72
CA PHE A 143 -21.23 0.46 -7.01
C PHE A 143 -21.29 0.69 -5.48
N CYS A 144 -20.18 1.13 -4.88
CA CYS A 144 -19.99 1.34 -3.45
C CYS A 144 -20.46 2.72 -2.95
N ALA A 145 -20.47 3.76 -3.80
CA ALA A 145 -20.98 5.10 -3.47
C ALA A 145 -21.55 5.79 -4.73
N PRO A 146 -22.63 5.26 -5.32
CA PRO A 146 -23.21 5.76 -6.57
C PRO A 146 -23.63 7.24 -6.49
N GLU A 147 -23.94 7.75 -5.29
CA GLU A 147 -24.29 9.14 -5.03
C GLU A 147 -23.09 10.10 -5.16
N ILE A 148 -21.86 9.64 -4.90
CA ILE A 148 -20.63 10.44 -4.96
C ILE A 148 -19.94 10.32 -6.34
N ALA A 149 -20.14 9.20 -7.03
CA ALA A 149 -19.48 8.92 -8.31
C ALA A 149 -19.68 10.00 -9.40
N PRO A 150 -20.86 10.64 -9.56
CA PRO A 150 -21.04 11.73 -10.51
C PRO A 150 -20.19 12.98 -10.20
N VAL A 151 -20.00 13.29 -8.90
CA VAL A 151 -19.20 14.44 -8.44
C VAL A 151 -17.72 14.22 -8.77
N LEU A 152 -17.21 13.01 -8.49
CA LEU A 152 -15.84 12.62 -8.84
C LEU A 152 -15.62 12.59 -10.36
N GLY A 153 -16.60 12.10 -11.12
CA GLY A 153 -16.58 12.15 -12.58
C GLY A 153 -16.49 13.58 -13.14
N ALA A 154 -17.24 14.52 -12.54
CA ALA A 154 -17.20 15.93 -12.91
C ALA A 154 -15.85 16.59 -12.59
N LEU A 155 -15.26 16.29 -11.41
CA LEU A 155 -13.92 16.76 -11.03
C LEU A 155 -12.85 16.25 -12.02
N LYS A 156 -12.94 14.99 -12.45
CA LYS A 156 -12.05 14.41 -13.47
C LYS A 156 -12.19 15.13 -14.82
N ALA A 157 -13.41 15.39 -15.27
CA ALA A 157 -13.68 16.08 -16.53
C ALA A 157 -13.18 17.53 -16.51
N ALA A 158 -13.34 18.24 -15.38
CA ALA A 158 -12.85 19.60 -15.20
C ALA A 158 -11.31 19.68 -15.25
N LYS A 159 -10.60 18.65 -14.78
CA LYS A 159 -9.12 18.59 -14.83
C LYS A 159 -8.59 18.20 -16.22
N GLY A 160 -9.29 17.32 -16.95
CA GLY A 160 -8.92 16.90 -18.30
C GLY A 160 -9.24 17.90 -19.43
N SER A 161 -10.05 18.94 -19.15
CA SER A 161 -10.43 19.98 -20.11
C SER A 161 -9.53 21.23 -20.05
N GLY A 162 -8.47 21.20 -19.24
CA GLY A 162 -7.48 22.27 -19.10
C GLY A 162 -6.17 22.05 -19.87
N SER A 163 -6.19 21.37 -21.02
CA SER A 163 -5.05 21.26 -21.95
C SER A 163 -5.23 22.17 -23.16
#